data_AF-A0A8K0GUD1-F1
#
_entry.id   AF-A0A8K0GUD1-F1
#
_cell.length_a   1.000
_cell.length_b   1.000
_cell.length_c   1.000
_cell.angle_alpha   90.00
_cell.angle_beta   90.00
_cell.angle_gamma   90.00
#
_symmetry.space_group_name_H-M   'P 1'
#
loop_
_entity.id
_entity.type
_entity.pdbx_description
1 polymer ?
#
loop_
_entity_poly.entity_id
_entity_poly.type
_entity_poly.pdbx_seq_one_letter_code
_entity_poly.pdbx_strand_id
1 'polypeptide(L)'
;MHEAGRPTVVGLDIEWRPYQNSWMSNKSATLQLCINDKCLIVQLFYIDYIPQSLKDFLMNPKFTFVGVGVGDDIDKLRTEYGLPCMRSADIREMAKSR
;
A
#
# COMPACT_ATOMS: atom_id res chain seq x y z
N MET A 1 -10.90 -16.08 -14.93
CA MET A 1 -12.34 -15.94 -14.65
C MET A 1 -12.47 -15.21 -13.31
N HIS A 2 -12.83 -13.93 -13.27
CA HIS A 2 -13.16 -13.25 -12.01
C HIS A 2 -14.61 -13.59 -11.67
N GLU A 3 -14.86 -14.25 -10.54
CA GLU A 3 -16.21 -14.40 -10.00
C GLU A 3 -16.74 -13.01 -9.60
N ALA A 4 -17.87 -12.60 -10.19
CA ALA A 4 -18.54 -11.37 -9.82
C ALA A 4 -18.97 -11.46 -8.34
N GLY A 5 -18.35 -10.64 -7.48
CA GLY A 5 -18.76 -10.47 -6.08
C GLY A 5 -17.65 -10.62 -5.03
N ARG A 6 -16.48 -11.18 -5.36
CA ARG A 6 -15.35 -11.27 -4.42
C ARG A 6 -14.41 -10.07 -4.56
N PRO A 7 -14.10 -9.33 -3.48
CA PRO A 7 -13.07 -8.30 -3.50
C PRO A 7 -11.75 -8.87 -3.99
N THR A 8 -11.09 -8.16 -4.90
CA THR A 8 -9.76 -8.56 -5.38
C THR A 8 -8.72 -8.16 -4.33
N VAL A 9 -7.94 -9.13 -3.86
CA VAL A 9 -6.92 -8.91 -2.84
C VAL A 9 -5.64 -8.38 -3.51
N VAL A 10 -5.05 -7.35 -2.92
CA VAL A 10 -3.81 -6.74 -3.38
C VAL A 10 -2.86 -6.64 -2.21
N GLY A 11 -1.67 -7.25 -2.32
CA GLY A 11 -0.59 -7.06 -1.35
C GLY A 11 -0.10 -5.61 -1.39
N LEU A 12 0.07 -4.98 -0.23
CA LEU A 12 0.59 -3.63 -0.07
C LEU A 12 1.69 -3.65 0.97
N ASP A 13 2.80 -3.00 0.64
CA ASP A 13 3.90 -2.75 1.57
C ASP A 13 4.62 -1.44 1.21
N ILE A 14 5.26 -0.81 2.19
CA ILE A 14 6.12 0.35 1.96
C ILE A 14 7.49 0.15 2.61
N GLU A 15 8.53 0.66 1.97
CA GLU A 15 9.88 0.64 2.53
C GLU A 15 10.39 2.05 2.65
N TRP A 16 11.05 2.36 3.76
CA TRP A 16 11.70 3.66 3.99
C TRP A 16 13.19 3.56 3.69
N ARG A 17 13.82 4.69 3.39
CA ARG A 17 15.29 4.74 3.36
C ARG A 17 15.82 4.83 4.79
N PRO A 18 16.63 3.88 5.27
CA PRO A 18 17.28 4.03 6.57
C PRO A 18 18.36 5.10 6.44
N TYR A 19 18.12 6.28 7.01
CA TYR A 19 19.20 7.25 7.20
C TYR A 19 20.05 6.82 8.40
N GLN A 20 21.37 7.02 8.31
CA GLN A 20 22.29 6.85 9.45
C GLN A 20 22.04 7.88 10.57
N ASN A 21 21.24 8.91 10.27
CA ASN A 21 20.99 10.05 11.13
C ASN A 21 19.51 10.05 11.51
N SER A 22 19.19 9.90 12.80
CA SER A 22 17.81 9.84 13.34
C SER A 22 16.98 11.11 13.13
N TRP A 23 17.59 12.19 12.65
CA TRP A 23 16.96 13.48 12.36
C TRP A 23 16.45 13.62 10.93
N MET A 24 16.84 12.73 10.01
CA MET A 24 16.36 12.76 8.63
C MET A 24 15.03 12.02 8.51
N SER A 25 14.11 12.60 7.72
CA SER A 25 12.75 12.08 7.52
C SER A 25 12.77 10.63 7.05
N ASN A 26 12.14 9.73 7.83
CA ASN A 26 11.91 8.32 7.46
C ASN A 26 10.80 8.17 6.40
N LYS A 27 10.76 9.10 5.44
CA LYS A 27 9.75 9.13 4.39
C LYS A 27 9.80 7.84 3.59
N SER A 28 8.63 7.34 3.23
CA SER A 28 8.47 6.11 2.46
C SER A 28 9.17 6.26 1.10
N ALA A 29 10.11 5.38 0.77
CA ALA A 29 10.89 5.45 -0.45
C ALA A 29 10.26 4.65 -1.60
N THR A 30 9.60 3.54 -1.27
CA THR A 30 8.92 2.69 -2.25
C THR A 30 7.53 2.28 -1.75
N LEU A 31 6.59 2.18 -2.68
CA LEU A 31 5.32 1.49 -2.52
C LEU A 31 5.34 0.22 -3.37
N GLN A 32 4.99 -0.90 -2.78
CA GLN A 32 4.90 -2.20 -3.44
C GLN A 32 3.43 -2.62 -3.50
N LEU A 33 2.97 -3.00 -4.69
CA LEU A 33 1.60 -3.46 -4.93
C LEU A 33 1.64 -4.78 -5.68
N CYS A 34 1.12 -5.86 -5.10
CA CYS A 34 1.15 -7.19 -5.71
C CYS A 34 -0.25 -7.76 -5.90
N ILE A 35 -0.54 -8.26 -7.10
CA ILE A 35 -1.78 -8.94 -7.45
C ILE A 35 -1.47 -10.20 -8.24
N ASN A 36 -1.96 -11.35 -7.76
CA ASN A 36 -1.65 -12.67 -8.32
C ASN A 36 -0.14 -12.88 -8.49
N ASP A 37 0.35 -12.95 -9.72
CA ASP A 37 1.72 -13.21 -10.13
C ASP A 37 2.50 -11.94 -10.53
N LYS A 38 1.93 -10.76 -10.31
CA LYS A 38 2.50 -9.48 -10.73
C LYS A 38 2.68 -8.53 -9.55
N CYS A 39 3.82 -7.85 -9.53
CA CYS A 39 4.08 -6.78 -8.59
C CYS A 39 4.46 -5.50 -9.34
N LEU A 40 3.88 -4.39 -8.90
CA LEU A 40 4.24 -3.04 -9.29
C LEU A 40 5.04 -2.42 -8.15
N ILE A 41 6.24 -1.93 -8.45
CA ILE A 41 7.07 -1.18 -7.51
C ILE A 41 7.06 0.28 -7.94
N VAL A 42 6.49 1.15 -7.11
CA VAL A 42 6.48 2.59 -7.31
C VAL A 42 7.59 3.20 -6.46
N GLN A 43 8.59 3.79 -7.11
CA GLN A 43 9.69 4.45 -6.42
C GLN A 43 9.26 5.86 -5.98
N LEU A 44 8.49 5.95 -4.89
CA LEU A 44 7.94 7.18 -4.31
C LEU A 44 8.98 8.28 -4.06
N PHE A 45 10.24 7.91 -3.86
CA PHE A 45 11.34 8.85 -3.66
C PHE A 45 11.68 9.66 -4.93
N TYR A 46 11.42 9.12 -6.12
CA TYR A 46 11.84 9.71 -7.40
C TYR A 46 10.69 10.27 -8.24
N ILE A 47 9.45 10.21 -7.74
CA ILE A 47 8.30 10.74 -8.47
C ILE A 47 8.07 12.20 -8.11
N ASP A 48 7.91 13.05 -9.13
CA ASP A 48 7.61 14.47 -8.94
C ASP A 48 6.15 14.71 -8.55
N TYR A 49 5.26 13.79 -8.97
CA TYR A 49 3.85 13.83 -8.68
C TYR A 49 3.26 12.41 -8.59
N ILE A 50 2.16 12.30 -7.87
CA ILE A 50 1.41 11.05 -7.72
C ILE A 50 0.43 10.91 -8.90
N PRO A 51 0.51 9.83 -9.70
CA PRO A 51 -0.45 9.60 -10.77
C PRO A 51 -1.87 9.46 -10.23
N GLN A 52 -2.85 10.15 -10.83
CA GLN A 52 -4.25 10.05 -10.43
C GLN A 52 -4.76 8.60 -10.51
N SER A 53 -4.30 7.83 -11.51
CA SER A 53 -4.63 6.41 -11.66
C SER A 53 -4.21 5.56 -10.47
N LEU A 54 -3.09 5.87 -9.82
CA LEU A 54 -2.66 5.19 -8.60
C LEU A 54 -3.61 5.51 -7.44
N LYS A 55 -3.98 6.79 -7.28
CA LYS A 55 -4.94 7.22 -6.26
C LYS A 55 -6.32 6.58 -6.46
N ASP A 56 -6.81 6.58 -7.69
CA ASP A 56 -8.09 5.95 -8.05
C ASP A 56 -8.06 4.44 -7.79
N PHE A 57 -6.93 3.79 -8.06
CA PHE A 57 -6.73 2.37 -7.77
C PHE A 57 -6.80 2.08 -6.26
N LEU A 58 -6.08 2.83 -5.43
CA LEU A 58 -6.10 2.67 -3.97
C LEU A 58 -7.47 2.99 -3.34
N MET A 59 -8.25 3.87 -3.97
CA MET A 59 -9.58 4.26 -3.51
C MET A 59 -10.73 3.39 -4.06
N ASN A 60 -10.44 2.44 -4.94
CA ASN A 60 -11.48 1.63 -5.56
C ASN A 60 -11.97 0.53 -4.59
N PRO A 61 -13.25 0.51 -4.19
CA PRO A 61 -13.78 -0.41 -3.19
C PRO A 61 -13.85 -1.88 -3.65
N LYS A 62 -13.56 -2.15 -4.93
CA LYS A 62 -13.42 -3.50 -5.48
C LYS A 62 -12.14 -4.20 -5.01
N PHE A 63 -11.14 -3.44 -4.56
CA PHE A 63 -9.89 -3.98 -4.03
C PHE A 63 -9.88 -3.99 -2.51
N THR A 64 -9.12 -4.91 -1.92
CA THR A 64 -8.78 -4.89 -0.49
C THR A 64 -7.26 -5.02 -0.38
N PHE A 65 -6.64 -4.01 0.21
CA PHE A 65 -5.19 -3.95 0.37
C PHE A 65 -4.77 -4.66 1.65
N VAL A 66 -3.84 -5.59 1.54
CA VAL A 66 -3.45 -6.47 2.64
C VAL A 66 -1.95 -6.51 2.83
N GLY A 67 -1.52 -6.67 4.07
CA GLY A 67 -0.12 -6.72 4.47
C GLY A 67 -0.02 -6.98 5.97
N VAL A 68 1.19 -7.14 6.49
CA VAL A 68 1.44 -7.25 7.93
C VAL A 68 1.70 -5.84 8.46
N GLY A 69 0.89 -5.35 9.40
CA GLY A 69 0.98 -3.97 9.86
C GLY A 69 0.44 -2.95 8.84
N VAL A 70 -0.34 -3.40 7.85
CA VAL A 70 -0.74 -2.59 6.68
C VAL A 70 -1.48 -1.29 7.02
N GLY A 71 -2.09 -1.21 8.22
CA GLY A 71 -2.70 0.02 8.71
C GLY A 71 -1.68 1.15 8.85
N ASP A 72 -0.50 0.87 9.40
CA ASP A 72 0.57 1.84 9.60
C ASP A 72 1.11 2.34 8.24
N ASP A 73 1.21 1.45 7.26
CA ASP A 73 1.66 1.77 5.92
C ASP A 73 0.68 2.71 5.21
N ILE A 74 -0.61 2.41 5.30
CA ILE A 74 -1.68 3.24 4.71
C ILE A 74 -1.72 4.61 5.37
N ASP A 75 -1.57 4.68 6.69
CA ASP A 75 -1.55 5.95 7.41
C ASP A 75 -0.34 6.81 7.02
N LYS A 76 0.83 6.20 6.79
CA LYS A 76 2.00 6.87 6.22
C LYS A 76 1.76 7.36 4.80
N LEU A 77 1.23 6.52 3.91
CA LEU A 77 0.91 6.90 2.52
C LEU A 77 -0.09 8.07 2.46
N ARG A 78 -1.11 8.05 3.32
CA ARG A 78 -2.08 9.15 3.44
C ARG A 78 -1.39 10.45 3.87
N THR A 79 -0.54 10.38 4.89
CA THR A 79 0.07 11.56 5.51
C THR A 79 1.20 12.15 4.66
N GLU A 80 2.02 11.31 4.02
CA GLU A 80 3.22 11.72 3.29
C GLU A 80 2.97 12.02 1.81
N TYR A 81 1.93 11.40 1.22
CA TYR A 81 1.67 11.44 -0.22
C TYR A 81 0.22 11.78 -0.58
N GLY A 82 -0.68 11.93 0.40
CA GLY A 82 -2.11 12.14 0.11
C GLY A 82 -2.75 10.95 -0.60
N LEU A 83 -2.23 9.74 -0.33
CA LEU A 83 -2.69 8.47 -0.90
C LEU A 83 -3.47 7.64 0.13
N PRO A 84 -4.78 7.89 0.31
CA PRO A 84 -5.62 7.03 1.13
C PRO A 84 -5.92 5.70 0.42
N CYS A 85 -6.17 4.66 1.22
CA CYS A 85 -6.69 3.38 0.75
C CYS A 85 -8.11 3.19 1.29
N MET A 86 -9.04 2.80 0.42
CA MET A 86 -10.46 2.70 0.79
C MET A 86 -10.76 1.48 1.67
N ARG A 87 -10.07 0.36 1.43
CA ARG A 87 -10.27 -0.90 2.15
C ARG A 87 -8.93 -1.56 2.42
N SER A 88 -8.72 -1.97 3.66
CA SER A 88 -7.56 -2.79 4.03
C SER A 88 -7.91 -3.85 5.04
N ALA A 89 -7.05 -4.87 5.13
CA ALA A 89 -7.14 -5.90 6.14
C ALA A 89 -5.73 -6.39 6.50
N ASP A 90 -5.45 -6.47 7.81
CA ASP A 90 -4.18 -6.98 8.31
C ASP A 90 -4.18 -8.50 8.29
N ILE A 91 -3.21 -9.09 7.57
CA ILE A 91 -3.15 -10.56 7.42
C ILE A 91 -2.71 -11.27 8.70
N ARG A 92 -1.94 -10.62 9.56
CA ARG A 92 -1.51 -11.17 10.85
C ARG A 92 -2.70 -11.26 11.80
N GLU A 93 -3.56 -10.25 11.83
CA GLU A 93 -4.78 -10.29 12.63
C GLU A 93 -5.79 -11.32 12.08
N MET A 94 -5.95 -11.38 10.75
CA MET A 94 -6.78 -12.40 10.12
C MET A 94 -6.29 -13.84 10.33
N ALA A 95 -4.98 -14.05 10.47
CA ALA A 95 -4.44 -15.37 10.73
C ALA A 95 -4.76 -15.89 12.13
N LYS A 96 -4.98 -14.99 13.11
CA LYS A 96 -5.35 -15.37 14.49
C LYS A 96 -6.80 -15.83 14.63
N SER A 97 -7.67 -15.49 13.68
CA SER A 97 -9.10 -15.84 13.71
C SER A 97 -9.43 -17.11 12.94
N ARG A 98 -8.42 -17.93 12.63
CA ARG A 98 -8.53 -19.27 12.03
C ARG A 98 -8.30 -20.35 13.06
#